data_AF-E2ZEG1-F1
#
_entry.id   AF-E2ZEG1-F1
#
_cell.length_a   1.000
_cell.length_b   1.000
_cell.length_c   1.000
_cell.angle_alpha   90.00
_cell.angle_beta   90.00
_cell.angle_gamma   90.00
#
_symmetry.space_group_name_H-M   'P 1'
#
loop_
_entity.id
_entity.type
_entity.pdbx_description
1 polymer ?
#
loop_
_entity_poly.entity_id
_entity_poly.type
_entity_poly.pdbx_seq_one_letter_code
_entity_poly.pdbx_strand_id
1 'polypeptide(L)'
;ASGVAFTAITRDTNIIAQVVAGNGGVLGCFSAEQIATITEFSQHMNFLGIDLTRIPKLGLSLDIVLPLLSVITMLLSTHISMKASGQQMQGSMKLTMYMMPLMYLFFCFTYPLAFSLYYVISNIVMTVQTQVMRKVYDPDKMRKEIEAQIAEKKKQEKRGVKNTTVKVTDPKTGKTTEKNISASEMNKRRLEYARQLDEERYKDERTVPLSELNKQDKE
;
A
#
# COMPACT_ATOMS: atom_id res chain seq x y z
N ALA A 1 -28.47 -12.99 28.35
CA ALA A 1 -28.25 -11.58 27.97
C ALA A 1 -26.78 -11.42 27.63
N SER A 2 -26.53 -11.16 26.36
CA SER A 2 -25.21 -11.09 25.71
C SER A 2 -24.48 -9.83 26.17
N GLY A 3 -23.44 -9.98 26.98
CA GLY A 3 -22.60 -8.86 27.42
C GLY A 3 -21.16 -9.32 27.48
N VAL A 4 -20.39 -8.92 26.46
CA VAL A 4 -18.92 -8.95 26.36
C VAL A 4 -18.27 -10.08 27.18
N ALA A 5 -18.02 -11.20 26.51
CA ALA A 5 -17.30 -12.34 27.08
C ALA A 5 -16.09 -11.85 27.88
N PHE A 6 -16.02 -12.24 29.16
CA PHE A 6 -14.80 -12.17 29.97
C PHE A 6 -13.71 -12.90 29.19
N THR A 7 -12.90 -12.16 28.44
CA THR A 7 -11.69 -12.71 27.84
C THR A 7 -10.76 -13.10 29.00
N ALA A 8 -9.96 -14.15 28.83
CA ALA A 8 -8.99 -14.56 29.86
C ALA A 8 -8.12 -13.38 30.34
N ILE A 9 -7.79 -12.47 29.42
CA ILE A 9 -7.05 -11.23 29.67
C ILE A 9 -7.77 -10.31 30.67
N THR A 10 -9.09 -10.11 30.52
CA THR A 10 -9.89 -9.33 31.48
C THR A 10 -9.94 -10.01 32.85
N ARG A 11 -9.90 -11.34 32.92
CA ARG A 11 -9.86 -12.07 34.20
C ARG A 11 -8.53 -11.85 34.90
N ASP A 12 -7.42 -12.03 34.21
CA ASP A 12 -6.08 -11.98 34.81
C ASP A 12 -5.72 -10.56 35.26
N THR A 13 -6.10 -9.54 34.49
CA THR A 13 -5.94 -8.12 34.88
C THR A 13 -6.78 -7.74 36.10
N ASN A 14 -7.99 -8.30 36.25
CA ASN A 14 -8.80 -8.12 37.45
C ASN A 14 -8.18 -8.82 38.68
N ILE A 15 -7.57 -9.99 38.52
CA ILE A 15 -6.86 -10.68 39.61
C ILE A 15 -5.68 -9.83 40.08
N ILE A 16 -4.85 -9.32 39.15
CA ILE A 16 -3.73 -8.43 39.48
C ILE A 16 -4.24 -7.20 40.26
N ALA A 17 -5.30 -6.55 39.77
CA ALA A 17 -5.89 -5.39 40.44
C ALA A 17 -6.41 -5.72 41.85
N GLN A 18 -7.01 -6.89 42.05
CA GLN A 18 -7.53 -7.33 43.36
C GLN A 18 -6.42 -7.71 44.35
N VAL A 19 -5.33 -8.32 43.87
CA VAL A 19 -4.13 -8.60 44.68
C VAL A 19 -3.49 -7.29 45.13
N VAL A 20 -3.30 -6.33 44.21
CA VAL A 20 -2.73 -5.01 44.52
C VAL A 20 -3.63 -4.19 45.44
N ALA A 21 -4.96 -4.34 45.33
CA ALA A 21 -5.93 -3.71 46.23
C ALA A 21 -6.02 -4.36 47.62
N GLY A 22 -5.27 -5.44 47.87
CA GLY A 22 -5.23 -6.10 49.17
C GLY A 22 -6.49 -6.92 49.50
N ASN A 23 -7.21 -7.42 48.49
CA ASN A 23 -8.45 -8.17 48.72
C ASN A 23 -8.16 -9.54 49.37
N GLY A 24 -8.48 -9.68 50.66
CA GLY A 24 -8.19 -10.89 51.45
C GLY A 24 -8.73 -12.19 50.85
N GLY A 25 -9.86 -12.17 50.14
CA GLY A 25 -10.42 -13.37 49.50
C GLY A 25 -9.59 -13.87 48.32
N VAL A 26 -8.91 -12.97 47.61
CA VAL A 26 -8.04 -13.30 46.47
C VAL A 26 -6.62 -13.56 46.93
N LEU A 27 -6.14 -12.78 47.91
CA LEU A 27 -4.82 -12.98 48.52
C LEU A 27 -4.67 -14.38 49.11
N GLY A 28 -5.73 -14.94 49.70
CA GLY A 28 -5.73 -16.31 50.23
C GLY A 28 -5.51 -17.40 49.18
N CYS A 29 -5.63 -17.08 47.89
CA CYS A 29 -5.36 -18.00 46.78
C CYS A 29 -3.88 -18.02 46.36
N PHE A 30 -3.04 -17.14 46.91
CA PHE A 30 -1.63 -16.98 46.51
C PHE A 30 -0.70 -17.08 47.73
N SER A 31 0.53 -17.56 47.50
CA SER A 31 1.58 -17.49 48.51
C SER A 31 2.09 -16.05 48.69
N ALA A 32 2.76 -15.76 49.81
CA ALA A 32 3.36 -14.44 50.05
C ALA A 32 4.36 -14.04 48.95
N GLU A 33 5.15 -15.00 48.44
CA GLU A 33 6.10 -14.77 47.34
C GLU A 33 5.37 -14.46 46.02
N GLN A 34 4.26 -15.14 45.74
CA GLN A 34 3.44 -14.86 44.56
C GLN A 34 2.80 -13.48 44.62
N ILE A 35 2.31 -13.07 45.80
CA ILE A 35 1.76 -11.72 46.02
C ILE A 35 2.85 -10.65 45.82
N ALA A 36 4.05 -10.88 46.35
CA ALA A 36 5.19 -9.97 46.15
C ALA A 36 5.53 -9.82 44.67
N THR A 37 5.61 -10.94 43.94
CA THR A 37 5.89 -10.95 42.49
C THR A 37 4.83 -10.21 41.69
N ILE A 38 3.54 -10.43 41.98
CA ILE A 38 2.42 -9.74 41.31
C ILE A 38 2.46 -8.23 41.60
N THR A 39 2.78 -7.86 42.84
CA THR A 39 2.87 -6.46 43.27
C THR A 39 4.04 -5.75 42.59
N GLU A 40 5.21 -6.38 42.54
CA GLU A 40 6.40 -5.87 41.85
C GLU A 40 6.14 -5.70 40.35
N PHE A 41 5.52 -6.71 39.71
CA PHE A 41 5.09 -6.61 38.32
C PHE A 41 4.15 -5.42 38.10
N SER A 42 3.16 -5.22 38.96
CA SER A 42 2.23 -4.09 38.86
C SER A 42 2.93 -2.73 39.02
N GLN A 43 3.93 -2.63 39.91
CA GLN A 43 4.72 -1.41 40.07
C GLN A 43 5.51 -1.06 38.81
N HIS A 44 6.12 -2.06 38.16
CA HIS A 44 6.83 -1.86 36.88
C HIS A 44 5.89 -1.56 35.71
N MET A 45 4.63 -1.98 35.80
CA MET A 45 3.60 -1.69 34.81
C MET A 45 2.91 -0.35 35.04
N ASN A 46 3.37 0.48 35.98
CA ASN A 46 2.89 1.84 36.15
C ASN A 46 3.70 2.82 35.31
N PHE A 47 3.06 3.54 34.38
CA PHE A 47 3.68 4.55 33.55
C PHE A 47 2.99 5.90 33.76
N LEU A 48 3.74 6.91 34.22
CA LEU A 48 3.22 8.26 34.49
C LEU A 48 2.01 8.29 35.46
N GLY A 49 1.93 7.35 36.40
CA GLY A 49 0.81 7.21 37.33
C GLY A 49 -0.37 6.39 36.78
N ILE A 50 -0.25 5.85 35.57
CA ILE A 50 -1.27 5.02 34.90
C ILE A 50 -0.86 3.56 34.97
N ASP A 51 -1.74 2.70 35.46
CA ASP A 51 -1.54 1.25 35.49
C ASP A 51 -1.82 0.65 34.10
N LEU A 52 -0.76 0.25 33.41
CA LEU A 52 -0.83 -0.25 32.04
C LEU A 52 -1.55 -1.60 31.90
N THR A 53 -1.77 -2.30 33.01
CA THR A 53 -2.48 -3.59 33.00
C THR A 53 -4.00 -3.42 32.92
N ARG A 54 -4.51 -2.22 33.24
CA ARG A 54 -5.95 -1.98 33.25
C ARG A 54 -6.50 -1.78 31.85
N ILE A 55 -7.75 -2.19 31.67
CA ILE A 55 -8.52 -1.88 30.46
C ILE A 55 -9.20 -0.52 30.69
N PRO A 56 -9.04 0.46 29.80
CA PRO A 56 -9.63 1.78 29.98
C PRO A 56 -11.15 1.69 29.95
N LYS A 57 -11.78 2.32 30.95
CA LYS A 57 -13.23 2.48 30.99
C LYS A 57 -13.58 3.84 30.39
N LEU A 58 -14.76 3.97 29.79
CA LEU A 58 -15.28 5.23 29.22
C LEU A 58 -15.64 6.30 30.28
N GLY A 59 -14.88 6.39 31.37
CA GLY A 59 -15.02 7.42 32.40
C GLY A 59 -13.93 8.49 32.28
N LEU A 60 -14.14 9.67 32.85
CA LEU A 60 -13.15 10.76 32.94
C LEU A 60 -12.00 10.39 33.90
N SER A 61 -11.22 9.36 33.58
CA SER A 61 -10.01 8.97 34.27
C SER A 61 -8.77 9.20 33.40
N LEU A 62 -7.60 9.25 34.03
CA LEU A 62 -6.31 9.36 33.35
C LEU A 62 -6.09 8.23 32.33
N ASP A 63 -6.78 7.10 32.51
CA ASP A 63 -6.74 5.92 31.65
C ASP A 63 -7.18 6.22 30.20
N ILE A 64 -8.07 7.20 29.98
CA ILE A 64 -8.51 7.57 28.62
C ILE A 64 -7.42 8.33 27.84
N VAL A 65 -6.45 8.93 28.53
CA VAL A 65 -5.43 9.78 27.92
C VAL A 65 -4.58 8.98 26.92
N LEU A 66 -4.17 7.76 27.27
CA LEU A 66 -3.33 6.94 26.39
C LEU A 66 -4.06 6.46 25.11
N PRO A 67 -5.28 5.88 25.18
CA PRO A 67 -6.10 5.58 24.01
C PRO A 67 -6.37 6.79 23.11
N LEU A 68 -6.71 7.94 23.69
CA LEU A 68 -6.95 9.15 22.89
C LEU A 68 -5.68 9.61 22.20
N LEU A 69 -4.56 9.65 22.93
CA LEU A 69 -3.27 10.03 22.38
C LEU A 69 -2.83 9.06 21.28
N SER A 70 -3.08 7.76 21.42
CA SER A 70 -2.72 6.77 20.41
C SER A 70 -3.52 6.96 19.12
N VAL A 71 -4.83 7.23 19.22
CA VAL A 71 -5.68 7.53 18.06
C VAL A 71 -5.25 8.84 17.38
N ILE A 72 -5.01 9.90 18.17
CA ILE A 72 -4.57 11.20 17.65
C ILE A 72 -3.22 11.07 16.94
N THR A 73 -2.24 10.41 17.56
CA THR A 73 -0.92 10.18 16.96
C THR A 73 -1.00 9.31 15.72
N MET A 74 -1.90 8.33 15.67
CA MET A 74 -2.10 7.51 14.48
C MET A 74 -2.68 8.30 13.32
N LEU A 75 -3.69 9.13 13.58
CA LEU A 75 -4.26 10.04 12.57
C LEU A 75 -3.19 11.01 12.06
N LEU A 76 -2.41 11.61 12.97
CA LEU A 76 -1.34 12.52 12.60
C LEU A 76 -0.26 11.83 11.75
N SER A 77 0.20 10.65 12.19
CA SER A 77 1.20 9.85 11.48
C SER A 77 0.71 9.47 10.08
N THR A 78 -0.56 9.06 9.96
CA THR A 78 -1.18 8.73 8.67
C THR A 78 -1.29 9.96 7.78
N HIS A 79 -1.68 11.12 8.33
CA HIS A 79 -1.71 12.38 7.58
C HIS A 79 -0.32 12.82 7.09
N ILE A 80 0.71 12.67 7.92
CA ILE A 80 2.09 12.99 7.55
C ILE A 80 2.57 12.05 6.44
N SER A 81 2.33 10.75 6.59
CA SER A 81 2.70 9.73 5.61
C SER A 81 2.03 9.96 4.25
N MET A 82 0.73 10.26 4.24
CA MET A 82 0.01 10.61 3.02
C MET A 82 0.55 11.85 2.33
N LYS A 83 0.80 12.93 3.09
CA LYS A 83 1.40 14.13 2.51
C LYS A 83 2.78 13.82 1.93
N ALA A 84 3.55 12.95 2.57
CA ALA A 84 4.85 12.49 2.11
C ALA A 84 4.78 11.59 0.86
N SER A 85 3.69 10.83 0.64
CA SER A 85 3.53 9.99 -0.55
C SER A 85 3.04 10.75 -1.79
N GLY A 86 2.25 11.81 -1.61
CA GLY A 86 1.88 12.70 -2.72
C GLY A 86 0.85 12.14 -3.67
N GLN A 87 0.38 10.93 -3.42
CA GLN A 87 -0.71 10.34 -4.16
C GLN A 87 -2.02 11.05 -3.78
N GLN A 88 -2.74 11.48 -4.81
CA GLN A 88 -4.11 11.96 -4.65
C GLN A 88 -4.98 10.76 -4.23
N MET A 89 -5.49 10.78 -3.01
CA MET A 89 -6.11 9.59 -2.40
C MET A 89 -7.40 9.20 -3.15
N GLN A 90 -7.33 8.08 -3.89
CA GLN A 90 -8.45 7.49 -4.63
C GLN A 90 -9.54 7.02 -3.67
N GLY A 91 -10.82 7.06 -4.08
CA GLY A 91 -11.98 6.96 -3.19
C GLY A 91 -12.01 5.70 -2.30
N SER A 92 -11.58 4.55 -2.81
CA SER A 92 -11.48 3.30 -2.03
C SER A 92 -10.42 3.38 -0.92
N MET A 93 -9.32 4.08 -1.16
CA MET A 93 -8.22 4.23 -0.21
C MET A 93 -8.59 5.13 0.98
N LYS A 94 -9.49 6.11 0.77
CA LYS A 94 -10.01 6.94 1.86
C LYS A 94 -10.81 6.13 2.86
N LEU A 95 -11.66 5.22 2.38
CA LEU A 95 -12.50 4.39 3.25
C LEU A 95 -11.64 3.51 4.15
N THR A 96 -10.64 2.82 3.58
CA THR A 96 -9.69 1.99 4.35
C THR A 96 -8.94 2.82 5.40
N MET A 97 -8.55 4.05 5.06
CA MET A 97 -7.81 4.92 5.97
C MET A 97 -8.63 5.41 7.17
N TYR A 98 -9.95 5.59 7.02
CA TYR A 98 -10.83 5.94 8.14
C TYR A 98 -11.33 4.72 8.92
N MET A 99 -11.43 3.56 8.26
CA MET A 99 -11.90 2.34 8.93
C MET A 99 -10.86 1.74 9.88
N MET A 100 -9.57 1.82 9.53
CA MET A 100 -8.46 1.35 10.37
C MET A 100 -8.43 2.04 11.76
N PRO A 101 -8.49 3.38 11.87
CA PRO A 101 -8.58 4.09 13.14
C PRO A 101 -9.81 3.70 13.97
N LEU A 102 -10.95 3.43 13.33
CA LEU A 102 -12.18 3.08 14.04
C LEU A 102 -12.06 1.69 14.69
N MET A 103 -11.54 0.71 13.95
CA MET A 103 -11.22 -0.61 14.51
C MET A 103 -10.18 -0.52 15.61
N TYR A 104 -9.16 0.31 15.41
CA TYR A 104 -8.11 0.52 16.40
C TYR A 104 -8.63 1.15 17.70
N LEU A 105 -9.55 2.12 17.60
CA LEU A 105 -10.20 2.73 18.76
C LEU A 105 -10.96 1.67 19.56
N PHE A 106 -11.71 0.79 18.90
CA PHE A 106 -12.38 -0.34 19.57
C PHE A 106 -11.40 -1.22 20.34
N PHE A 107 -10.24 -1.53 19.77
CA PHE A 107 -9.21 -2.34 20.43
C PHE A 107 -8.56 -1.62 21.61
N CYS A 108 -8.36 -0.32 21.54
CA CYS A 108 -7.82 0.45 22.67
C CYS A 108 -8.73 0.41 23.91
N PHE A 109 -10.04 0.21 23.74
CA PHE A 109 -11.00 0.07 24.85
C PHE A 109 -11.28 -1.38 25.27
N THR A 110 -10.77 -2.36 24.51
CA THR A 110 -11.00 -3.78 24.79
C THR A 110 -9.75 -4.46 25.38
N TYR A 111 -8.56 -3.89 25.13
CA TYR A 111 -7.27 -4.42 25.59
C TYR A 111 -6.63 -3.53 26.68
N PRO A 112 -5.65 -4.07 27.43
CA PRO A 112 -4.92 -3.30 28.44
C PRO A 112 -4.23 -2.05 27.88
N LEU A 113 -4.09 -1.01 28.70
CA LEU A 113 -3.47 0.28 28.35
C LEU A 113 -2.05 0.19 27.79
N ALA A 114 -1.30 -0.86 28.15
CA ALA A 114 -0.02 -1.20 27.54
C ALA A 114 -0.09 -1.25 26.00
N PHE A 115 -1.21 -1.74 25.45
CA PHE A 115 -1.47 -1.75 24.01
C PHE A 115 -1.47 -0.33 23.44
N SER A 116 -2.25 0.59 24.01
CA SER A 116 -2.31 1.97 23.54
C SER A 116 -0.94 2.66 23.63
N LEU A 117 -0.19 2.45 24.72
CA LEU A 117 1.15 3.01 24.88
C LEU A 117 2.13 2.51 23.81
N TYR A 118 2.09 1.22 23.47
CA TYR A 118 2.91 0.65 22.41
C TYR A 118 2.70 1.38 21.07
N TYR A 119 1.45 1.65 20.70
CA TYR A 119 1.16 2.37 19.47
C TYR A 119 1.50 3.86 19.53
N VAL A 120 1.36 4.52 20.69
CA VAL A 120 1.84 5.90 20.85
C VAL A 120 3.33 5.97 20.53
N ILE A 121 4.14 5.11 21.15
CA ILE A 121 5.59 5.08 20.93
C ILE A 121 5.91 4.72 19.47
N SER A 122 5.24 3.69 18.92
CA SER A 122 5.41 3.28 17.53
C SER A 122 5.10 4.41 16.53
N ASN A 123 3.99 5.13 16.72
CA ASN A 123 3.63 6.27 15.88
C ASN A 123 4.62 7.42 15.99
N ILE A 124 5.16 7.70 17.20
CA ILE A 124 6.20 8.69 17.40
C ILE A 124 7.47 8.31 16.64
N VAL A 125 7.95 7.07 16.81
CA VAL A 125 9.15 6.56 16.11
C VAL A 125 8.96 6.62 14.60
N MET A 126 7.82 6.17 14.09
CA MET A 126 7.50 6.21 12.67
C MET A 126 7.45 7.66 12.13
N THR A 127 6.89 8.58 12.91
CA THR A 127 6.86 10.01 12.55
C THR A 127 8.27 10.59 12.49
N VAL A 128 9.11 10.31 13.49
CA VAL A 128 10.51 10.76 13.53
C VAL A 128 11.28 10.20 12.33
N GLN A 129 11.17 8.89 12.07
CA GLN A 129 11.80 8.25 10.92
C GLN A 129 11.36 8.88 9.60
N THR A 130 10.06 9.14 9.43
CA THR A 130 9.51 9.79 8.24
C THR A 130 10.06 11.20 8.06
N GLN A 131 10.17 11.99 9.14
CA GLN A 131 10.72 13.34 9.07
C GLN A 131 12.22 13.34 8.75
N VAL A 132 12.98 12.41 9.32
CA VAL A 132 14.41 12.23 8.99
C VAL A 132 14.58 11.85 7.52
N MET A 133 13.81 10.87 7.04
CA MET A 133 13.82 10.47 5.63
C MET A 133 13.47 11.62 4.69
N ARG A 134 12.47 12.45 5.03
CA ARG A 134 12.11 13.63 4.22
C ARG A 134 13.20 14.70 4.20
N LYS A 135 14.02 14.81 5.26
CA LYS A 135 15.14 15.75 5.32
C LYS A 135 16.33 15.28 4.49
N VAL A 136 16.55 13.96 4.42
CA VAL A 136 17.65 13.35 3.63
C VAL A 136 17.26 13.21 2.16
N TYR A 137 16.06 12.71 1.89
CA TYR A 137 15.48 12.55 0.57
C TYR A 137 14.43 13.62 0.37
N ASP A 138 14.82 14.72 -0.28
CA ASP A 138 13.94 15.85 -0.59
C ASP A 138 12.83 15.36 -1.57
N PRO A 139 11.62 15.06 -1.07
CA PRO A 139 10.60 14.39 -1.85
C PRO A 139 10.05 15.30 -2.94
N ASP A 140 10.18 16.62 -2.76
CA ASP A 140 9.69 17.62 -3.71
C ASP A 140 10.54 17.68 -4.99
N LYS A 141 11.85 17.41 -4.90
CA LYS A 141 12.72 17.30 -6.06
C LYS A 141 12.43 16.03 -6.86
N MET A 142 12.37 14.89 -6.17
CA MET A 142 11.98 13.60 -6.76
C MET A 142 10.61 13.67 -7.43
N ARG A 143 9.64 14.35 -6.80
CA ARG A 143 8.30 14.54 -7.38
C ARG A 143 8.32 15.38 -8.64
N LYS A 144 9.03 16.51 -8.65
CA LYS A 144 9.17 17.35 -9.85
C LYS A 144 9.82 16.57 -10.99
N GLU A 145 10.83 15.76 -10.70
CA GLU A 145 11.47 14.89 -11.70
C GLU A 145 10.52 13.81 -12.22
N ILE A 146 9.75 13.16 -11.35
CA ILE A 146 8.76 12.15 -11.74
C ILE A 146 7.61 12.79 -12.55
N GLU A 147 7.09 13.95 -12.12
CA GLU A 147 6.05 14.68 -12.85
C GLU A 147 6.54 15.16 -14.21
N ALA A 148 7.79 15.66 -14.29
CA ALA A 148 8.41 16.02 -15.56
C ALA A 148 8.56 14.80 -16.47
N GLN A 149 9.02 13.65 -15.95
CA GLN A 149 9.11 12.40 -16.71
C GLN A 149 7.74 11.88 -17.17
N ILE A 150 6.70 11.96 -16.32
CA ILE A 150 5.34 11.55 -16.69
C ILE A 150 4.76 12.51 -17.74
N ALA A 151 4.98 13.82 -17.60
CA ALA A 151 4.55 14.81 -18.58
C ALA A 151 5.30 14.64 -19.91
N GLU A 152 6.58 14.28 -19.86
CA GLU A 152 7.39 14.00 -21.03
C GLU A 152 6.94 12.70 -21.70
N LYS A 153 6.71 11.61 -20.95
CA LYS A 153 6.12 10.37 -21.47
C LYS A 153 4.73 10.61 -22.06
N LYS A 154 3.85 11.37 -21.40
CA LYS A 154 2.55 11.76 -21.97
C LYS A 154 2.70 12.62 -23.23
N LYS A 155 3.70 13.52 -23.28
CA LYS A 155 4.01 14.28 -24.50
C LYS A 155 4.54 13.37 -25.59
N GLN A 156 5.35 12.36 -25.28
CA GLN A 156 5.89 11.37 -26.22
C GLN A 156 4.79 10.40 -26.72
N GLU A 157 3.88 9.97 -25.85
CA GLU A 157 2.70 9.15 -26.18
C GLU A 157 1.68 9.94 -27.01
N LYS A 158 1.40 11.20 -26.66
CA LYS A 158 0.61 12.11 -27.50
C LYS A 158 1.32 12.47 -28.82
N ARG A 159 2.65 12.40 -28.84
CA ARG A 159 3.50 12.46 -30.04
C ARG A 159 3.76 11.08 -30.63
N GLY A 160 2.94 10.07 -30.32
CA GLY A 160 3.00 8.68 -30.78
C GLY A 160 2.84 8.46 -32.30
N VAL A 161 3.22 9.45 -33.11
CA VAL A 161 3.54 9.36 -34.54
C VAL A 161 4.67 10.38 -34.77
N LYS A 162 5.89 9.92 -35.11
CA LYS A 162 7.12 10.65 -35.52
C LYS A 162 8.25 10.57 -34.47
N ASN A 163 9.42 9.99 -34.70
CA ASN A 163 10.17 9.66 -35.92
C ASN A 163 11.03 8.41 -35.68
N THR A 164 10.94 7.41 -36.55
CA THR A 164 12.01 6.41 -36.68
C THR A 164 12.70 6.72 -37.99
N THR A 165 13.89 7.32 -37.94
CA THR A 165 14.71 7.60 -39.12
C THR A 165 15.25 6.27 -39.63
N VAL A 166 14.65 5.74 -40.71
CA VAL A 166 15.17 4.55 -41.39
C VAL A 166 15.91 5.02 -42.65
N LYS A 167 17.19 4.67 -42.76
CA LYS A 167 17.98 4.88 -43.98
C LYS A 167 17.46 3.90 -45.04
N VAL A 168 16.76 4.40 -46.04
CA VAL A 168 16.36 3.60 -47.21
C VAL A 168 17.43 3.77 -48.28
N THR A 169 18.09 2.68 -48.64
CA THR A 169 19.08 2.63 -49.73
C THR A 169 18.38 2.15 -51.01
N ASP A 170 18.43 2.97 -52.05
CA ASP A 170 17.84 2.66 -53.37
C ASP A 170 18.76 1.68 -54.13
N PRO A 171 18.29 0.48 -54.54
CA PRO A 171 19.14 -0.56 -55.12
C PRO A 171 19.67 -0.28 -56.54
N LYS A 172 19.29 0.84 -57.17
CA LYS A 172 19.72 1.18 -58.55
C LYS A 172 20.69 2.37 -58.67
N THR A 173 20.88 3.18 -57.63
CA THR A 173 21.70 4.41 -57.72
C THR A 173 22.59 4.70 -56.51
N GLY A 174 22.57 3.87 -55.46
CA GLY A 174 23.57 3.91 -54.37
C GLY A 174 23.61 5.18 -53.52
N LYS A 175 22.67 6.13 -53.69
CA LYS A 175 22.56 7.33 -52.85
C LYS A 175 21.57 7.13 -51.71
N THR A 176 22.08 7.17 -50.48
CA THR A 176 21.29 7.25 -49.24
C THR A 176 20.69 8.65 -49.11
N THR A 177 19.36 8.73 -49.03
CA THR A 177 18.67 9.99 -48.68
C THR A 177 17.87 9.80 -47.40
N GLU A 178 18.07 10.70 -46.44
CA GLU A 178 17.29 10.76 -45.21
C GLU A 178 15.92 11.34 -45.55
N LYS A 179 14.87 10.51 -45.49
CA LYS A 179 13.50 10.98 -45.58
C LYS A 179 12.79 10.74 -44.26
N ASN A 180 12.16 11.81 -43.75
CA ASN A 180 11.34 11.77 -42.55
C ASN A 180 10.01 11.10 -42.87
N ILE A 181 9.91 9.79 -42.65
CA ILE A 181 8.73 9.01 -43.01
C ILE A 181 7.71 9.07 -41.85
N SER A 182 6.48 9.51 -42.15
CA SER A 182 5.37 9.59 -41.18
C SER A 182 4.94 8.19 -40.72
N ALA A 183 4.49 8.02 -39.47
CA ALA A 183 4.11 6.70 -38.92
C ALA A 183 2.96 6.02 -39.70
N SER A 184 2.12 6.79 -40.40
CA SER A 184 1.10 6.26 -41.30
C SER A 184 1.72 5.49 -42.48
N GLU A 185 2.83 5.99 -43.02
CA GLU A 185 3.53 5.38 -44.15
C GLU A 185 4.33 4.15 -43.71
N MET A 186 4.91 4.19 -42.50
CA MET A 186 5.54 3.02 -41.86
C MET A 186 4.53 1.90 -41.58
N ASN A 187 3.35 2.22 -41.08
CA ASN A 187 2.29 1.23 -40.88
C ASN A 187 1.80 0.64 -42.20
N LYS A 188 1.69 1.48 -43.25
CA LYS A 188 1.32 1.00 -44.59
C LYS A 188 2.36 0.03 -45.15
N ARG A 189 3.66 0.33 -45.02
CA ARG A 189 4.74 -0.57 -45.47
C ARG A 189 4.82 -1.85 -44.64
N ARG A 190 4.60 -1.80 -43.33
CA ARG A 190 4.51 -3.00 -42.48
C ARG A 190 3.33 -3.88 -42.90
N LEU A 191 2.20 -3.28 -43.22
CA LEU A 191 1.01 -3.99 -43.70
C LEU A 191 1.26 -4.62 -45.08
N GLU A 192 1.91 -3.91 -46.00
CA GLU A 192 2.29 -4.43 -47.32
C GLU A 192 3.31 -5.57 -47.20
N TYR A 193 4.31 -5.45 -46.34
CA TYR A 193 5.28 -6.52 -46.08
C TYR A 193 4.63 -7.76 -45.44
N ALA A 194 3.71 -7.56 -44.49
CA ALA A 194 2.93 -8.64 -43.90
C ALA A 194 2.06 -9.35 -44.94
N ARG A 195 1.42 -8.60 -45.85
CA ARG A 195 0.65 -9.18 -46.98
C ARG A 195 1.54 -9.97 -47.94
N GLN A 196 2.74 -9.49 -48.24
CA GLN A 196 3.70 -10.22 -49.07
C GLN A 196 4.15 -11.54 -48.41
N LEU A 197 4.41 -11.51 -47.10
CA LEU A 197 4.74 -12.71 -46.34
C LEU A 197 3.59 -13.72 -46.28
N ASP A 198 2.35 -13.23 -46.17
CA ASP A 198 1.15 -14.07 -46.24
C ASP A 198 0.98 -14.66 -47.65
N GLU A 199 1.11 -13.85 -48.69
CA GLU A 199 1.09 -14.31 -50.09
C GLU A 199 2.17 -15.37 -50.35
N GLU A 200 3.37 -15.22 -49.77
CA GLU A 200 4.43 -16.24 -49.86
C GLU A 200 4.14 -17.49 -49.04
N ARG A 201 3.56 -17.35 -47.84
CA ARG A 201 3.18 -18.48 -46.98
C ARG A 201 2.05 -19.33 -47.59
N TYR A 202 1.13 -18.72 -48.32
CA TYR A 202 -0.01 -19.38 -48.96
C TYR A 202 0.19 -19.65 -50.47
N LYS A 203 1.40 -19.42 -51.02
CA LYS A 203 1.73 -19.72 -52.42
C LYS A 203 1.61 -21.21 -52.76
N ASP A 204 1.91 -22.10 -51.81
CA ASP A 204 1.86 -23.56 -52.01
C ASP A 204 0.49 -24.19 -51.70
N GLU A 205 -0.42 -23.50 -51.00
CA GLU A 205 -1.77 -24.00 -50.69
C GLU A 205 -2.83 -23.58 -51.73
N ARG A 206 -2.45 -22.85 -52.77
CA ARG A 206 -3.37 -22.51 -53.86
C ARG A 206 -3.56 -23.71 -54.78
N THR A 207 -4.57 -24.50 -54.43
CA THR A 207 -5.27 -25.42 -55.33
C THR A 207 -5.40 -24.82 -56.73
N VAL A 208 -5.11 -25.67 -57.72
CA VAL A 208 -5.13 -25.46 -59.17
C VAL A 208 -6.09 -24.33 -59.62
N PRO A 209 -5.63 -23.39 -60.46
CA PRO A 209 -6.50 -22.36 -61.03
C PRO A 209 -7.76 -22.97 -61.69
N LEU A 210 -8.94 -22.38 -61.46
CA LEU A 210 -10.23 -22.85 -62.05
C LEU A 210 -10.20 -23.02 -63.58
N SER A 211 -9.25 -22.40 -64.28
CA SER A 211 -9.03 -22.55 -65.72
C SER A 211 -8.51 -23.94 -66.14
N GLU A 212 -7.94 -24.71 -65.21
CA GLU A 212 -7.45 -26.08 -65.48
C GLU A 212 -8.50 -27.16 -65.15
N LEU A 213 -9.38 -26.94 -64.17
CA LEU A 213 -10.52 -27.85 -63.91
C LEU A 213 -11.51 -27.86 -65.09
N ASN A 214 -11.75 -26.70 -65.71
CA ASN A 214 -12.72 -26.55 -66.80
C ASN A 214 -12.23 -27.15 -68.14
N LYS A 215 -10.97 -27.62 -68.21
CA LYS A 215 -10.42 -28.34 -69.36
C LYS A 215 -10.56 -29.86 -69.24
N GLN A 216 -10.67 -30.40 -68.02
CA GLN A 216 -10.85 -31.84 -67.80
C GLN A 216 -12.28 -32.31 -68.08
N ASP A 217 -13.29 -31.44 -67.94
CA ASP A 217 -14.69 -31.79 -68.23
C ASP A 217 -15.08 -31.70 -69.72
N LYS A 218 -14.12 -31.44 -70.63
CA LYS A 218 -14.36 -31.30 -72.07
C LYS A 218 -13.56 -32.26 -72.97
N GLU A 219 -12.95 -33.29 -72.39
CA GLU A 219 -12.46 -34.47 -73.13
C GLU A 219 -13.32 -35.70 -72.83
#